data_AF-A0A531MKE1-F1
#
_entry.id   AF-A0A531MKE1-F1
#
_cell.length_a   1.000
_cell.length_b   1.000
_cell.length_c   1.000
_cell.angle_alpha   90.00
_cell.angle_beta   90.00
_cell.angle_gamma   90.00
#
_symmetry.space_group_name_H-M   'P 1'
#
loop_
_entity.id
_entity.type
_entity.pdbx_description
1 polymer ?
#
loop_
_entity_poly.entity_id
_entity_poly.type
_entity_poly.pdbx_seq_one_letter_code
_entity_poly.pdbx_strand_id
1 'polypeptide(L)' 'MYKHLLIATDGSELAGKGVAQGLILAKDLGAAVTFVTVSEQFPIFAWGGTMAGYAAGDELAVYQEESRRYSKEVLDKC' A
#
# COMPACT_ATOMS: atom_id res chain seq x y z
N MET A 1 -24.78 -3.41 -11.97
CA MET A 1 -24.19 -3.25 -10.62
C MET A 1 -22.72 -3.63 -10.64
N TYR A 2 -21.95 -3.10 -9.71
CA TYR A 2 -20.52 -3.42 -9.56
C TYR A 2 -20.32 -4.88 -9.16
N LYS A 3 -19.41 -5.57 -9.84
CA LYS A 3 -19.03 -6.96 -9.53
C LYS A 3 -17.70 -7.06 -8.79
N HIS A 4 -16.93 -5.98 -8.78
CA HIS A 4 -15.62 -5.89 -8.18
C HIS A 4 -15.39 -4.46 -7.67
N LEU A 5 -14.98 -4.32 -6.42
CA LEU A 5 -14.61 -3.04 -5.81
C LEU A 5 -13.10 -3.03 -5.54
N LEU A 6 -12.47 -1.91 -5.85
CA LEU A 6 -11.10 -1.64 -5.44
C LEU A 6 -11.15 -0.66 -4.27
N ILE A 7 -10.59 -1.04 -3.13
CA ILE A 7 -10.56 -0.23 -1.91
C ILE A 7 -9.11 0.22 -1.68
N ALA A 8 -8.87 1.52 -1.83
CA ALA A 8 -7.58 2.11 -1.51
C ALA A 8 -7.46 2.38 0.00
N THR A 9 -6.33 2.01 0.59
CA THR A 9 -6.05 2.25 2.01
C THR A 9 -4.54 2.45 2.24
N ASP A 10 -4.21 3.38 3.12
CA ASP A 10 -2.85 3.64 3.61
C ASP A 10 -2.60 3.01 5.00
N GLY A 11 -3.61 2.33 5.56
CA GLY A 11 -3.58 1.74 6.90
C GLY A 11 -3.83 2.73 8.04
N SER A 12 -4.15 4.00 7.75
CA SER A 12 -4.53 4.99 8.75
C SER A 12 -5.90 4.68 9.38
N GLU A 13 -6.17 5.24 10.57
CA GLU A 13 -7.47 5.10 11.22
C GLU A 13 -8.61 5.66 10.34
N LEU A 14 -8.35 6.75 9.62
CA LEU A 14 -9.32 7.35 8.71
C LEU A 14 -9.61 6.42 7.53
N ALA A 15 -8.59 5.85 6.90
CA ALA A 15 -8.76 4.88 5.82
C ALA A 15 -9.50 3.63 6.30
N GLY A 16 -9.28 3.19 7.55
CA GLY A 16 -10.01 2.07 8.17
C GLY A 16 -11.52 2.27 8.19
N LYS A 17 -12.01 3.50 8.38
CA LYS A 17 -13.45 3.82 8.28
C LYS A 17 -13.97 3.61 6.85
N GLY A 18 -13.17 3.97 5.85
CA GLY A 18 -13.46 3.74 4.44
C GLY A 18 -13.47 2.26 4.07
N VAL A 19 -12.52 1.47 4.59
CA VAL A 19 -12.47 0.01 4.43
C VAL A 19 -13.74 -0.63 4.96
N ALA A 20 -14.16 -0.29 6.18
CA ALA A 20 -15.37 -0.84 6.78
C ALA A 20 -16.63 -0.57 5.93
N GLN A 21 -16.79 0.67 5.44
CA GLN A 21 -17.91 1.04 4.56
C GLN A 21 -17.85 0.32 3.21
N GLY A 22 -16.67 0.22 2.59
CA GLY A 22 -16.49 -0.45 1.32
C GLY A 22 -16.79 -1.96 1.39
N LEU A 23 -16.43 -2.61 2.50
CA LEU A 23 -16.73 -4.02 2.73
C LEU A 23 -18.23 -4.28 2.92
N ILE A 24 -18.95 -3.40 3.65
CA ILE A 24 -20.41 -3.49 3.77
C ILE A 24 -21.06 -3.39 2.39
N LEU A 25 -20.65 -2.40 1.59
CA LEU A 25 -21.16 -2.22 0.23
C LEU A 25 -20.85 -3.44 -0.65
N ALA A 26 -19.62 -3.96 -0.62
CA ALA A 26 -19.24 -5.12 -1.42
C ALA A 26 -20.05 -6.36 -1.05
N LYS A 27 -20.31 -6.57 0.25
CA LYS A 27 -21.14 -7.65 0.76
C LYS A 27 -22.58 -7.55 0.23
N ASP A 28 -23.19 -6.37 0.31
CA ASP A 28 -24.57 -6.16 -0.15
C ASP A 28 -24.71 -6.36 -1.67
N LEU A 29 -23.64 -6.06 -2.42
CA LEU A 29 -23.57 -6.23 -3.87
C LEU A 29 -23.18 -7.65 -4.31
N GLY A 30 -22.71 -8.50 -3.39
CA GLY A 30 -22.08 -9.79 -3.74
C GLY A 30 -20.83 -9.61 -4.62
N ALA A 31 -20.11 -8.51 -4.44
CA ALA A 31 -18.97 -8.12 -5.25
C ALA A 31 -17.65 -8.59 -4.63
N ALA A 32 -16.68 -8.95 -5.46
CA ALA A 32 -15.32 -9.22 -5.01
C ALA A 32 -14.61 -7.91 -4.61
N VAL A 33 -13.58 -8.00 -3.77
CA VAL A 33 -12.81 -6.85 -3.29
C VAL A 33 -11.33 -7.06 -3.56
N THR A 34 -10.67 -6.02 -4.06
CA THR A 34 -9.21 -5.91 -4.09
C THR A 34 -8.80 -4.70 -3.26
N PHE A 35 -7.90 -4.90 -2.31
CA PHE A 35 -7.27 -3.79 -1.59
C PHE A 35 -6.06 -3.29 -2.36
N VAL A 36 -5.86 -1.96 -2.38
CA VAL A 36 -4.64 -1.34 -2.87
C VAL A 36 -4.05 -0.42 -1.81
N THR A 37 -2.76 -0.57 -1.58
CA THR A 37 -1.94 0.38 -0.83
C THR A 37 -0.75 0.77 -1.71
N VAL A 38 -0.31 2.00 -1.60
CA VAL A 38 0.73 2.57 -2.47
C VAL A 38 1.87 3.03 -1.57
N SER A 39 3.05 2.43 -1.74
CA SER A 39 4.26 2.92 -1.11
C SER A 39 4.69 4.23 -1.75
N GLU A 40 5.45 5.03 -1.03
CA GLU A 40 6.11 6.19 -1.63
C GLU A 40 7.08 5.74 -2.74
N GLN A 41 7.52 6.71 -3.53
CA GLN A 41 8.55 6.44 -4.53
C GLN A 41 9.90 6.30 -3.82
N PHE A 42 10.71 5.30 -4.22
CA PHE A 42 12.09 5.19 -3.73
C PHE A 42 12.82 6.52 -3.94
N PRO A 43 13.36 7.14 -2.88
CA PRO A 43 13.81 8.51 -2.96
C PRO A 43 15.25 8.58 -3.51
N ILE A 44 15.39 8.32 -4.81
CA ILE A 44 16.67 8.26 -5.56
C ILE A 44 17.57 9.48 -5.31
N PHE A 45 16.98 10.64 -5.02
CA PHE A 45 17.71 11.90 -4.80
C PHE A 45 17.77 12.36 -3.34
N ALA A 46 17.14 11.66 -2.39
CA ALA A 46 17.14 12.09 -0.98
C ALA A 46 18.47 11.77 -0.29
N TRP A 47 19.24 10.80 -0.80
CA TRP A 47 20.56 10.52 -0.29
C TRP A 47 21.54 11.46 -0.99
N GLY A 48 21.55 12.73 -0.61
CA GLY A 48 22.39 13.78 -1.22
C GLY A 48 23.90 13.66 -0.96
N GLY A 49 24.42 12.45 -0.77
CA GLY A 49 25.84 12.18 -0.54
C GLY A 49 26.59 11.89 -1.84
N THR A 50 27.91 12.14 -1.85
CA THR A 50 28.80 11.82 -2.99
C THR A 50 28.79 10.34 -3.39
N MET A 51 28.26 9.46 -2.54
CA MET A 51 28.17 8.01 -2.73
C MET A 51 26.75 7.48 -3.03
N ALA A 52 25.76 8.34 -3.20
CA ALA A 52 24.34 7.98 -3.35
C ALA A 52 24.06 6.93 -4.44
N GLY A 53 24.83 6.94 -5.52
CA GLY A 53 24.67 5.99 -6.62
C GLY A 53 25.35 4.64 -6.40
N TYR A 54 26.29 4.54 -5.45
CA TYR A 54 27.15 3.35 -5.31
C TYR A 54 26.44 2.16 -4.65
N ALA A 55 25.45 2.42 -3.79
CA ALA A 55 24.67 1.38 -3.11
C ALA A 55 23.17 1.41 -3.48
N ALA A 56 22.77 2.25 -4.45
CA ALA A 56 21.37 2.43 -4.86
C ALA A 56 20.64 1.12 -5.23
N GLY A 57 21.36 0.11 -5.75
CA GLY A 57 20.79 -1.20 -6.06
C GLY A 57 20.36 -1.98 -4.81
N ASP A 58 21.26 -2.08 -3.82
CA ASP A 58 20.99 -2.79 -2.56
C ASP A 58 19.95 -2.04 -1.72
N GLU A 59 20.02 -0.71 -1.71
CA GLU A 59 19.06 0.16 -1.01
C GLU A 59 17.65 0.05 -1.59
N LEU A 60 17.54 0.00 -2.93
CA LEU A 60 16.26 -0.21 -3.58
C LEU A 60 15.68 -1.58 -3.22
N ALA A 61 16.51 -2.62 -3.13
CA ALA A 61 16.07 -3.95 -2.73
C ALA A 61 15.51 -3.94 -1.30
N VAL A 62 16.24 -3.31 -0.36
CA VAL A 62 15.78 -3.13 1.03
C VAL A 62 14.48 -2.33 1.08
N TYR A 63 14.40 -1.20 0.37
CA TYR A 63 13.19 -0.38 0.32
C TYR A 63 11.95 -1.14 -0.18
N GLN A 64 12.12 -1.96 -1.22
CA GLN A 64 11.05 -2.80 -1.74
C GLN A 64 10.62 -3.87 -0.73
N GLU A 65 11.57 -4.48 -0.02
CA GLU A 65 11.27 -5.46 1.03
C GLU A 65 10.49 -4.83 2.18
N GLU A 66 10.92 -3.67 2.67
CA GLU A 66 10.23 -2.94 3.73
C GLU A 66 8.84 -2.47 3.29
N SER A 67 8.71 -1.96 2.07
CA SER A 67 7.42 -1.57 1.48
C SER A 67 6.47 -2.76 1.39
N ARG A 68 6.97 -3.95 1.02
CA ARG A 68 6.18 -5.19 1.00
C ARG A 68 5.78 -5.64 2.40
N ARG A 69 6.68 -5.53 3.38
CA ARG A 69 6.37 -5.84 4.79
C ARG A 69 5.25 -4.94 5.31
N TYR A 70 5.40 -3.62 5.14
CA TYR A 70 4.37 -2.65 5.55
C TYR A 70 3.04 -2.91 4.83
N SER A 71 3.07 -3.20 3.53
CA SER A 71 1.84 -3.51 2.77
C SER A 71 1.08 -4.72 3.33
N LYS A 72 1.79 -5.73 3.84
CA LYS A 72 1.15 -6.86 4.54
C LYS A 72 0.52 -6.44 5.85
N GLU A 73 1.21 -5.63 6.64
CA GLU A 73 0.66 -5.09 7.90
C GLU A 73 -0.58 -4.22 7.69
N VAL A 74 -0.65 -3.48 6.57
CA VAL A 74 -1.86 -2.74 6.17
C VAL A 74 -2.98 -3.71 5.79
N LEU A 75 -2.67 -4.76 5.02
CA LEU A 75 -3.65 -5.75 4.61
C LEU A 75 -4.22 -6.54 5.79
N ASP A 76 -3.39 -6.88 6.80
CA ASP A 76 -3.83 -7.60 8.00
C ASP A 76 -4.82 -6.82 8.87
N LYS A 77 -4.93 -5.49 8.65
CA LYS A 77 -5.91 -4.61 9.33
C LYS A 77 -7.24 -4.48 8.56
N CYS A 78 -7.32 -4.99 7.33
CA CYS A 78 -8.48 -4.87 6.45
C CYS A 78 -9.41 -6.08 6.60
#